data_AF-A0A3M1DXV7-F1
#
_entry.id   AF-A0A3M1DXV7-F1
#
_cell.length_a   1.000
_cell.length_b   1.000
_cell.length_c   1.000
_cell.angle_alpha   90.00
_cell.angle_beta   90.00
_cell.angle_gamma   90.00
#
_symmetry.space_group_name_H-M   'P 1'
#
loop_
_entity.id
_entity.type
_entity.pdbx_description
1 polymer ?
#
loop_
_entity_poly.entity_id
_entity_poly.type
_entity_poly.pdbx_seq_one_letter_code
_entity_poly.pdbx_strand_id
1 'polypeptide(L)'
;FAVIGSAGVRLFRRAAARRFEEATEHAGLTGITAGGGCWVDFEHDGDLDLALVGADGLRLWQNNGNGTFREVTEDVGLTGTGPAADVAAADVDGNTAVDLVVARGGRPTVVWLNLRAGTFARMAEPPGPWPAAERVLLNDLNNDGRTDAVLLRADGADIRFSGSANRLTLSCEGAALRDAVLLDYDNDGRLDVLVAVRSKTAAETDGLRLFRNEGGAFPEVSTDVGLAEISVAGVHRLIPLDADADGDSDLLVLTETGLRVFRNEGGNRRRQLKVRLATIKTNPSGYGTHLEVRAGSFWLTRTVSDRAVEIGVGEREQLDALQVVWTNGVVDNLVKPRVTSEPITFVEKNVAAGSCPFLYAWDGARFRFVTDILGNAPIGLPLRRGVMLPADADEIVTIGPAEVFPPKDGAYTVVVTDEFREVLYLDQAKLIAVDHPPDVEVHPTDKLMPAPFPPSEVVALRNPRLLQRCTSSDGMERTQRLRYLDGRFADAGDPLPPPYRGMCRPLTLTLDFGPLDPNAPLMLAMTGWLQYGDG
;
A
#
# COMPACT_ATOMS: atom_id res chain seq x y z
N PHE A 1 19.11 1.31 0.64
CA PHE A 1 19.05 0.39 1.78
C PHE A 1 19.71 1.06 2.99
N ALA A 2 19.34 0.66 4.20
CA ALA A 2 19.95 1.14 5.43
C ALA A 2 20.80 0.04 6.07
N VAL A 3 21.88 0.44 6.75
CA VAL A 3 22.72 -0.43 7.57
C VAL A 3 22.64 0.08 8.99
N ILE A 4 22.26 -0.79 9.92
CA ILE A 4 22.14 -0.48 11.34
C ILE A 4 23.21 -1.30 12.07
N GLY A 5 24.01 -0.63 12.90
CA GLY A 5 25.03 -1.29 13.70
C GLY A 5 25.62 -0.39 14.78
N SER A 6 26.75 -0.79 15.35
CA SER A 6 27.42 -0.05 16.43
C SER A 6 27.86 1.36 16.02
N ALA A 7 28.05 1.61 14.72
CA ALA A 7 28.38 2.93 14.17
C ALA A 7 27.15 3.81 13.87
N GLY A 8 25.95 3.38 14.29
CA GLY A 8 24.69 4.06 14.03
C GLY A 8 24.00 3.59 12.74
N VAL A 9 23.01 4.37 12.31
CA VAL A 9 22.26 4.16 11.07
C VAL A 9 22.98 4.83 9.91
N ARG A 10 23.24 4.08 8.84
CA ARG A 10 23.78 4.61 7.58
C ARG A 10 22.85 4.30 6.43
N LEU A 11 22.58 5.29 5.58
CA LEU A 11 21.72 5.14 4.42
C LEU A 11 22.55 5.11 3.14
N PHE A 12 22.27 4.14 2.27
CA PHE A 12 22.88 4.01 0.95
C PHE A 12 21.80 4.10 -0.13
N ARG A 13 21.98 5.02 -1.07
CA ARG A 13 21.10 5.17 -2.24
C ARG A 13 21.74 4.57 -3.48
N ARG A 14 20.91 4.05 -4.38
CA ARG A 14 21.36 3.52 -5.67
C ARG A 14 21.62 4.68 -6.63
N ALA A 15 22.90 4.95 -6.92
CA ALA A 15 23.31 6.02 -7.83
C ALA A 15 23.43 5.57 -9.30
N ALA A 16 23.53 4.26 -9.55
CA ALA A 16 23.47 3.63 -10.87
C ALA A 16 23.18 2.13 -10.74
N ALA A 17 23.08 1.39 -11.85
CA ALA A 17 22.69 -0.02 -11.86
C ALA A 17 23.46 -0.90 -10.85
N ARG A 18 24.77 -0.67 -10.68
CA ARG A 18 25.67 -1.39 -9.75
C ARG A 18 26.48 -0.43 -8.86
N ARG A 19 25.99 0.79 -8.63
CA ARG A 19 26.68 1.80 -7.81
C ARG A 19 25.76 2.29 -6.72
N PHE A 20 26.26 2.23 -5.48
CA PHE A 20 25.63 2.82 -4.32
C PHE A 20 26.53 3.91 -3.75
N GLU A 21 25.91 4.93 -3.18
CA GLU A 21 26.61 5.98 -2.44
C GLU A 21 25.93 6.21 -1.10
N GLU A 22 26.72 6.60 -0.12
CA GLU A 22 26.21 6.96 1.20
C GLU A 22 25.45 8.28 1.10
N ALA A 23 24.24 8.29 1.66
CA ALA A 23 23.33 9.42 1.68
C ALA A 23 22.94 9.81 3.10
N THR A 24 23.59 9.26 4.13
CA THR A 24 23.25 9.45 5.55
C THR A 24 23.13 10.92 5.95
N GLU A 25 24.10 11.74 5.55
CA GLU A 25 24.11 13.17 5.86
C GLU A 25 22.99 13.93 5.14
N HIS A 26 22.85 13.71 3.83
CA HIS A 26 21.76 14.31 3.04
C HIS A 26 20.39 13.90 3.58
N ALA A 27 20.25 12.66 4.03
CA ALA A 27 19.02 12.11 4.58
C ALA A 27 18.63 12.68 5.95
N GLY A 28 19.54 13.42 6.61
CA GLY A 28 19.30 13.91 7.98
C GLY A 28 19.41 12.82 9.05
N LEU A 29 20.07 11.69 8.75
CA LEU A 29 20.18 10.53 9.65
C LEU A 29 21.55 10.46 10.37
N THR A 30 22.39 11.49 10.24
CA THR A 30 23.71 11.53 10.90
C THR A 30 23.58 11.44 12.42
N GLY A 31 24.33 10.50 13.02
CA GLY A 31 24.38 10.34 14.47
C GLY A 31 23.21 9.58 15.08
N ILE A 32 22.22 9.16 14.28
CA ILE A 32 21.11 8.33 14.74
C ILE A 32 21.62 6.93 15.05
N THR A 33 21.32 6.43 16.24
CA THR A 33 21.66 5.08 16.70
C THR A 33 20.42 4.19 16.71
N ALA A 34 20.54 2.91 16.38
CA ALA A 34 19.45 1.95 16.51
C ALA A 34 20.03 0.55 16.74
N GLY A 35 19.27 -0.32 17.40
CA GLY A 35 19.57 -1.75 17.55
C GLY A 35 18.94 -2.59 16.44
N GLY A 36 17.89 -2.09 15.79
CA GLY A 36 17.18 -2.74 14.70
C GLY A 36 16.20 -1.78 14.03
N GLY A 37 15.50 -2.28 13.02
CA GLY A 37 14.50 -1.51 12.30
C GLY A 37 13.99 -2.20 11.04
N CYS A 38 12.91 -1.67 10.47
CA CYS A 38 12.32 -2.12 9.23
C CYS A 38 11.92 -0.94 8.34
N TRP A 39 11.78 -1.20 7.04
CA TRP A 39 11.13 -0.27 6.11
C TRP A 39 9.62 -0.44 6.22
N VAL A 40 8.88 0.67 6.12
CA VAL A 40 7.43 0.69 6.15
C VAL A 40 6.94 1.85 5.29
N ASP A 41 5.81 1.70 4.60
CA ASP A 41 5.11 2.78 3.90
C ASP A 41 3.87 3.06 4.75
N PHE A 42 4.04 3.84 5.83
CA PHE A 42 3.01 3.87 6.90
C PHE A 42 1.82 4.76 6.54
N GLU A 43 2.03 5.71 5.64
CA GLU A 43 1.01 6.65 5.19
C GLU A 43 0.49 6.36 3.78
N HIS A 44 1.00 5.29 3.14
CA HIS A 44 0.54 4.78 1.85
C HIS A 44 0.74 5.79 0.71
N ASP A 45 1.78 6.62 0.78
CA ASP A 45 2.17 7.59 -0.25
C ASP A 45 3.26 7.06 -1.21
N GLY A 46 3.69 5.81 -0.99
CA GLY A 46 4.54 5.08 -1.92
C GLY A 46 6.04 5.35 -1.77
N ASP A 47 6.47 6.17 -0.81
CA ASP A 47 7.85 6.16 -0.35
C ASP A 47 8.03 5.39 0.96
N LEU A 48 9.20 4.74 1.09
CA LEU A 48 9.48 3.93 2.27
C LEU A 48 10.06 4.79 3.39
N ASP A 49 9.41 4.73 4.53
CA ASP A 49 9.79 5.27 5.84
C ASP A 49 10.61 4.25 6.63
N LEU A 50 11.22 4.73 7.71
CA LEU A 50 12.11 3.92 8.54
C LEU A 50 11.61 3.85 9.98
N ALA A 51 11.15 2.67 10.40
CA ALA A 51 10.89 2.36 11.80
C ALA A 51 12.18 1.85 12.45
N LEU A 52 12.69 2.57 13.45
CA LEU A 52 13.91 2.24 14.17
C LEU A 52 13.60 1.89 15.62
N VAL A 53 14.29 0.89 16.15
CA VAL A 53 14.19 0.49 17.56
C VAL A 53 15.53 0.53 18.26
N GLY A 54 15.54 0.84 19.55
CA GLY A 54 16.74 0.82 20.37
C GLY A 54 16.47 1.19 21.83
N ALA A 55 17.49 1.74 22.50
CA ALA A 55 17.40 2.15 23.90
C ALA A 55 16.28 3.16 24.17
N ASP A 56 16.05 4.08 23.22
CA ASP A 56 14.99 5.10 23.30
C ASP A 56 13.60 4.57 22.93
N GLY A 57 13.51 3.31 22.51
CA GLY A 57 12.29 2.67 22.04
C GLY A 57 12.09 2.74 20.53
N LEU A 58 10.83 2.68 20.10
CA LEU A 58 10.44 2.84 18.70
C LEU A 58 10.51 4.31 18.30
N ARG A 59 11.15 4.61 17.18
CA ARG A 59 11.12 5.90 16.50
C ARG A 59 10.76 5.73 15.04
N LEU A 60 9.85 6.55 14.54
CA LEU A 60 9.42 6.52 13.14
C LEU A 60 9.99 7.72 12.39
N TRP A 61 10.67 7.45 11.27
CA TRP A 61 11.29 8.45 10.42
C TRP A 61 10.57 8.47 9.08
N GLN A 62 9.78 9.52 8.86
CA GLN A 62 9.06 9.75 7.62
C GLN A 62 10.02 10.22 6.53
N ASN A 63 9.93 9.63 5.35
CA ASN A 63 10.59 10.13 4.14
C ASN A 63 9.78 11.29 3.56
N ASN A 64 10.46 12.38 3.20
CA ASN A 64 9.80 13.60 2.70
C ASN A 64 9.66 13.59 1.16
N GLY A 65 9.74 12.42 0.50
CA GLY A 65 9.73 12.29 -0.97
C GLY A 65 10.96 12.85 -1.71
N ASN A 66 11.88 13.53 -1.01
CA ASN A 66 13.06 14.18 -1.59
C ASN A 66 14.39 13.55 -1.14
N GLY A 67 14.33 12.39 -0.48
CA GLY A 67 15.50 11.67 0.04
C GLY A 67 15.98 12.16 1.40
N THR A 68 15.23 13.06 2.06
CA THR A 68 15.43 13.47 3.46
C THR A 68 14.40 12.83 4.37
N PHE A 69 14.76 12.61 5.64
CA PHE A 69 13.87 12.03 6.64
C PHE A 69 13.61 13.00 7.79
N ARG A 70 12.42 12.92 8.39
CA ARG A 70 12.07 13.61 9.64
C ARG A 70 11.53 12.61 10.65
N GLU A 71 11.91 12.74 11.92
CA GLU A 71 11.30 11.94 12.98
C GLU A 71 9.86 12.42 13.24
N VAL A 72 8.92 11.49 13.29
CA VAL A 72 7.47 11.76 13.46
C VAL A 72 6.84 10.94 14.58
N THR A 73 7.66 10.27 15.40
CA THR A 73 7.24 9.34 16.47
C THR A 73 6.11 9.88 17.34
N GLU A 74 6.27 11.09 17.88
CA GLU A 74 5.25 11.73 18.72
C GLU A 74 4.04 12.21 17.92
N ASP A 75 4.29 12.79 16.74
CA ASP A 75 3.26 13.35 15.85
C ASP A 75 2.21 12.32 15.43
N VAL A 76 2.63 11.07 15.24
CA VAL A 76 1.77 9.97 14.82
C VAL A 76 1.27 9.10 15.98
N GLY A 77 1.54 9.50 17.23
CA GLY A 77 1.02 8.83 18.43
C GLY A 77 1.80 7.61 18.93
N LEU A 78 3.01 7.34 18.40
CA LEU A 78 3.85 6.19 18.78
C LEU A 78 4.65 6.44 20.08
N THR A 79 3.99 6.94 21.11
CA THR A 79 4.63 7.31 22.39
C THR A 79 4.61 6.17 23.41
N GLY A 80 5.56 6.16 24.34
CA GLY A 80 5.52 5.24 25.49
C GLY A 80 5.85 3.76 25.19
N THR A 81 6.47 3.47 24.04
CA THR A 81 6.95 2.12 23.73
C THR A 81 7.99 1.64 24.75
N GLY A 82 8.91 2.53 25.17
CA GLY A 82 10.10 2.19 25.96
C GLY A 82 11.12 1.38 25.14
N PRO A 83 12.30 1.05 25.70
CA PRO A 83 13.35 0.36 24.94
C PRO A 83 12.84 -0.88 24.17
N ALA A 84 13.24 -0.99 22.92
CA ALA A 84 12.74 -2.01 22.00
C ALA A 84 13.91 -2.78 21.38
N ALA A 85 13.69 -4.07 21.16
CA ALA A 85 14.67 -4.99 20.61
C ALA A 85 14.48 -5.16 19.10
N ASP A 86 13.23 -5.21 18.64
CA ASP A 86 12.89 -5.46 17.24
C ASP A 86 11.52 -4.84 16.88
N VAL A 87 11.31 -4.61 15.57
CA VAL A 87 10.04 -4.14 15.01
C VAL A 87 9.76 -4.83 13.69
N ALA A 88 8.52 -5.29 13.51
CA ALA A 88 8.01 -5.84 12.27
C ALA A 88 6.76 -5.05 11.82
N ALA A 89 6.57 -4.94 10.52
CA ALA A 89 5.49 -4.19 9.90
C ALA A 89 4.64 -5.12 9.01
N ALA A 90 3.34 -5.16 9.26
CA ALA A 90 2.35 -5.90 8.46
C ALA A 90 0.93 -5.45 8.83
N ASP A 91 -0.05 -5.71 7.98
CA ASP A 91 -1.47 -5.56 8.31
C ASP A 91 -1.90 -6.69 9.26
N VAL A 92 -2.03 -6.41 10.57
CA VAL A 92 -2.37 -7.43 11.57
C VAL A 92 -3.85 -7.47 11.92
N ASP A 93 -4.61 -6.43 11.60
CA ASP A 93 -6.06 -6.36 11.82
C ASP A 93 -6.89 -6.63 10.55
N GLY A 94 -6.23 -6.73 9.38
CA GLY A 94 -6.84 -7.06 8.09
C GLY A 94 -7.49 -5.85 7.41
N ASN A 95 -7.12 -4.63 7.78
CA ASN A 95 -7.73 -3.40 7.27
C ASN A 95 -6.96 -2.79 6.07
N THR A 96 -5.93 -3.45 5.56
CA THR A 96 -4.95 -3.01 4.53
C THR A 96 -3.97 -1.91 4.96
N ALA A 97 -4.06 -1.35 6.18
CA ALA A 97 -3.08 -0.39 6.69
C ALA A 97 -1.94 -1.14 7.36
N VAL A 98 -0.71 -0.67 7.17
CA VAL A 98 0.46 -1.36 7.75
C VAL A 98 0.62 -1.00 9.22
N ASP A 99 0.44 -1.98 10.10
CA ASP A 99 0.62 -1.87 11.55
C ASP A 99 2.07 -2.13 11.97
N LEU A 100 2.41 -1.79 13.21
CA LEU A 100 3.74 -2.04 13.79
C LEU A 100 3.66 -2.97 15.01
N VAL A 101 4.40 -4.07 14.98
CA VAL A 101 4.56 -4.97 16.13
C VAL A 101 5.97 -4.80 16.70
N VAL A 102 6.07 -4.44 17.98
CA VAL A 102 7.32 -4.08 18.65
C VAL A 102 7.67 -5.05 19.77
N ALA A 103 8.74 -5.81 19.57
CA ALA A 103 9.36 -6.65 20.59
C ALA A 103 10.20 -5.80 21.54
N ARG A 104 10.02 -6.00 22.85
CA ARG A 104 10.64 -5.16 23.89
C ARG A 104 11.60 -5.92 24.81
N GLY A 105 12.15 -7.03 24.32
CA GLY A 105 13.00 -7.94 25.07
C GLY A 105 12.22 -8.55 26.22
N GLY A 106 12.64 -8.28 27.46
CA GLY A 106 11.99 -8.79 28.69
C GLY A 106 10.63 -8.18 29.05
N ARG A 107 10.04 -7.35 28.19
CA ARG A 107 8.71 -6.72 28.39
C ARG A 107 7.71 -7.20 27.35
N PRO A 108 6.40 -7.22 27.67
CA PRO A 108 5.36 -7.62 26.72
C PRO A 108 5.48 -6.92 25.37
N THR A 109 5.24 -7.64 24.28
CA THR A 109 5.21 -7.08 22.92
C THR A 109 4.05 -6.08 22.80
N VAL A 110 4.24 -5.02 22.00
CA VAL A 110 3.21 -3.99 21.75
C VAL A 110 2.84 -4.00 20.28
N VAL A 111 1.55 -3.87 19.99
CA VAL A 111 1.02 -3.69 18.65
C VAL A 111 0.47 -2.27 18.54
N TRP A 112 0.89 -1.56 17.51
CA TRP A 112 0.41 -0.23 17.13
C TRP A 112 -0.40 -0.37 15.84
N LEU A 113 -1.72 -0.18 15.97
CA LEU A 113 -2.64 -0.19 14.84
C LEU A 113 -2.55 1.13 14.10
N ASN A 114 -2.37 1.05 12.78
CA ASN A 114 -2.39 2.18 11.88
C ASN A 114 -3.83 2.56 11.60
N LEU A 115 -4.27 3.69 12.16
CA LEU A 115 -5.63 4.20 11.96
C LEU A 115 -5.78 4.95 10.64
N ARG A 116 -4.75 4.89 9.77
CA ARG A 116 -4.59 5.71 8.56
C ARG A 116 -4.45 7.20 8.93
N ALA A 117 -4.40 8.04 7.90
CA ALA A 117 -4.24 9.50 8.03
C ALA A 117 -3.06 9.94 8.92
N GLY A 118 -2.01 9.11 8.97
CA GLY A 118 -0.79 9.38 9.75
C GLY A 118 -0.96 9.28 11.27
N THR A 119 -1.84 8.41 11.76
CA THR A 119 -2.02 8.20 13.20
C THR A 119 -2.00 6.72 13.57
N PHE A 120 -1.35 6.43 14.70
CA PHE A 120 -1.33 5.10 15.31
C PHE A 120 -2.04 5.13 16.66
N ALA A 121 -2.72 4.03 16.98
CA ALA A 121 -3.20 3.75 18.32
C ALA A 121 -2.65 2.42 18.81
N ARG A 122 -2.32 2.36 20.09
CA ARG A 122 -1.95 1.10 20.71
C ARG A 122 -3.16 0.17 20.69
N MET A 123 -2.98 -1.04 20.16
CA MET A 123 -4.02 -2.06 20.22
C MET A 123 -4.41 -2.28 21.68
N ALA A 124 -5.70 -2.06 21.98
CA ALA A 124 -6.25 -2.45 23.27
C ALA A 124 -6.26 -3.98 23.33
N GLU A 125 -5.89 -4.57 24.47
CA GLU A 125 -6.20 -5.99 24.69
C GLU A 125 -7.71 -6.19 24.50
N PRO A 126 -8.20 -7.19 23.75
CA PRO A 126 -7.55 -8.40 23.22
C PRO A 126 -7.19 -8.36 21.70
N PRO A 127 -6.45 -9.37 21.16
CA PRO A 127 -6.33 -10.76 21.63
C PRO A 127 -5.16 -10.97 22.61
N GLY A 128 -5.33 -10.54 23.85
CA GLY A 128 -4.39 -10.63 24.98
C GLY A 128 -3.14 -9.75 24.87
N PRO A 129 -2.40 -9.54 25.98
CA PRO A 129 -1.05 -9.00 25.90
C PRO A 129 -0.18 -10.01 25.18
N TRP A 130 0.47 -9.58 24.11
CA TRP A 130 1.46 -10.41 23.43
C TRP A 130 2.67 -10.58 24.38
N PRO A 131 3.19 -11.80 24.54
CA PRO A 131 4.25 -12.08 25.49
C PRO A 131 5.52 -11.29 25.17
N ALA A 132 6.43 -11.25 26.14
CA ALA A 132 7.74 -10.68 25.95
C ALA A 132 8.49 -11.42 24.82
N ALA A 133 9.13 -10.66 23.95
CA ALA A 133 9.90 -11.19 22.83
C ALA A 133 11.08 -10.29 22.49
N GLU A 134 12.14 -10.91 21.98
CA GLU A 134 13.35 -10.29 21.47
C GLU A 134 13.26 -9.98 19.97
N ARG A 135 12.47 -10.76 19.23
CA ARG A 135 12.23 -10.59 17.79
C ARG A 135 10.82 -11.00 17.41
N VAL A 136 10.27 -10.40 16.36
CA VAL A 136 8.95 -10.74 15.80
C VAL A 136 9.06 -11.09 14.31
N LEU A 137 8.42 -12.19 13.89
CA LEU A 137 8.20 -12.50 12.48
C LEU A 137 6.69 -12.51 12.22
N LEU A 138 6.26 -11.96 11.08
CA LEU A 138 4.85 -11.80 10.73
C LEU A 138 4.56 -12.41 9.36
N ASN A 139 3.58 -13.31 9.28
CA ASN A 139 2.99 -13.81 8.03
C ASN A 139 1.76 -14.68 8.33
N ASP A 140 1.09 -15.22 7.32
CA ASP A 140 -0.01 -16.16 7.47
C ASP A 140 0.52 -17.60 7.64
N LEU A 141 0.58 -18.11 8.88
CA LEU A 141 1.14 -19.43 9.19
C LEU A 141 0.10 -20.54 9.09
N ASN A 142 -1.18 -20.25 9.33
CA ASN A 142 -2.25 -21.25 9.24
C ASN A 142 -2.99 -21.24 7.89
N ASN A 143 -2.62 -20.34 6.98
CA ASN A 143 -3.26 -20.09 5.70
C ASN A 143 -4.75 -19.74 5.87
N ASP A 144 -5.07 -18.80 6.79
CA ASP A 144 -6.43 -18.28 7.02
C ASP A 144 -6.67 -16.84 6.52
N GLY A 145 -5.63 -16.21 5.95
CA GLY A 145 -5.68 -14.86 5.41
C GLY A 145 -5.39 -13.76 6.40
N ARG A 146 -5.06 -14.10 7.65
CA ARG A 146 -4.68 -13.14 8.68
C ARG A 146 -3.18 -13.25 8.94
N THR A 147 -2.58 -12.11 9.26
CA THR A 147 -1.16 -12.09 9.65
C THR A 147 -1.01 -12.64 11.06
N ASP A 148 -0.40 -13.81 11.18
CA ASP A 148 0.04 -14.42 12.43
C ASP A 148 1.41 -13.90 12.87
N ALA A 149 1.80 -14.20 14.11
CA ALA A 149 3.07 -13.78 14.67
C ALA A 149 3.87 -14.92 15.28
N VAL A 150 5.18 -14.95 15.01
CA VAL A 150 6.17 -15.76 15.73
C VAL A 150 7.00 -14.83 16.61
N LEU A 151 6.86 -15.00 17.93
CA LEU A 151 7.47 -14.17 18.97
C LEU A 151 8.67 -14.92 19.56
N LEU A 152 9.88 -14.51 19.22
CA LEU A 152 11.11 -15.14 19.69
C LEU A 152 11.41 -14.72 21.12
N ARG A 153 11.75 -15.68 21.98
CA ARG A 153 12.09 -15.50 23.41
C ARG A 153 13.51 -16.04 23.66
N ALA A 154 14.01 -15.92 24.89
CA ALA A 154 15.37 -16.37 25.20
C ALA A 154 15.63 -17.89 25.01
N ASP A 155 14.59 -18.72 25.08
CA ASP A 155 14.68 -20.19 25.09
C ASP A 155 13.67 -20.89 24.17
N GLY A 156 13.08 -20.16 23.21
CA GLY A 156 12.09 -20.70 22.29
C GLY A 156 11.28 -19.62 21.60
N ALA A 157 10.17 -19.99 20.97
CA ALA A 157 9.28 -19.04 20.31
C ALA A 157 7.81 -19.33 20.65
N ASP A 158 6.99 -18.29 20.70
CA ASP A 158 5.52 -18.42 20.78
C ASP A 158 4.90 -18.05 19.44
N ILE A 159 4.05 -18.91 18.90
CA ILE A 159 3.24 -18.62 17.72
C ILE A 159 1.86 -18.14 18.18
N ARG A 160 1.41 -17.01 17.64
CA ARG A 160 0.10 -16.40 17.86
C ARG A 160 -0.66 -16.36 16.55
N PHE A 161 -1.81 -17.04 16.53
CA PHE A 161 -2.70 -17.04 15.38
C PHE A 161 -3.70 -15.90 15.49
N SER A 162 -3.68 -14.97 14.53
CA SER A 162 -4.53 -13.78 14.57
C SER A 162 -6.00 -14.14 14.40
N GLY A 163 -6.90 -13.45 15.12
CA GLY A 163 -8.33 -13.80 15.13
C GLY A 163 -8.66 -15.11 15.87
N SER A 164 -7.69 -15.78 16.49
CA SER A 164 -7.86 -17.02 17.24
C SER A 164 -7.31 -16.92 18.67
N ALA A 165 -7.85 -17.73 19.58
CA ALA A 165 -7.27 -17.92 20.91
C ALA A 165 -6.11 -18.94 20.90
N ASN A 166 -5.91 -19.62 19.76
CA ASN A 166 -4.89 -20.64 19.60
C ASN A 166 -3.48 -20.04 19.69
N ARG A 167 -2.61 -20.78 20.37
CA ARG A 167 -1.21 -20.43 20.57
C ARG A 167 -0.40 -21.71 20.64
N LEU A 168 0.82 -21.67 20.12
CA LEU A 168 1.78 -22.77 20.18
C LEU A 168 3.11 -22.25 20.72
N THR A 169 3.86 -23.11 21.39
CA THR A 169 5.19 -22.79 21.87
C THR A 169 6.19 -23.78 21.28
N LEU A 170 7.21 -23.25 20.61
CA LEU A 170 8.36 -23.99 20.11
C LEU A 170 9.44 -23.97 21.20
N SER A 171 9.73 -25.13 21.79
CA SER A 171 10.74 -25.23 22.86
C SER A 171 12.14 -25.31 22.26
N CYS A 172 13.02 -24.38 22.68
CA CYS A 172 14.45 -24.45 22.43
C CYS A 172 15.26 -24.64 23.72
N GLU A 173 14.75 -25.47 24.64
CA GLU A 173 15.39 -25.76 25.92
C GLU A 173 16.88 -26.11 25.79
N GLY A 174 17.68 -25.61 26.73
CA GLY A 174 19.14 -25.80 26.73
C GLY A 174 19.89 -24.94 25.70
N ALA A 175 19.21 -24.12 24.91
CA ALA A 175 19.83 -23.22 23.94
C ALA A 175 19.36 -21.76 24.10
N ALA A 176 20.11 -20.83 23.50
CA ALA A 176 19.76 -19.42 23.39
C ALA A 176 19.54 -19.06 21.92
N LEU A 177 18.45 -18.38 21.59
CA LEU A 177 18.15 -18.01 20.20
C LEU A 177 19.10 -16.92 19.69
N ARG A 178 19.44 -17.01 18.39
CA ARG A 178 20.30 -16.07 17.68
C ARG A 178 19.56 -15.35 16.57
N ASP A 179 18.84 -16.11 15.76
CA ASP A 179 18.00 -15.59 14.69
C ASP A 179 16.88 -16.60 14.37
N ALA A 180 15.86 -16.15 13.64
CA ALA A 180 14.86 -17.01 13.05
C ALA A 180 14.29 -16.42 11.76
N VAL A 181 13.82 -17.30 10.89
CA VAL A 181 13.17 -16.97 9.63
C VAL A 181 11.96 -17.87 9.38
N LEU A 182 10.98 -17.32 8.66
CA LEU A 182 9.89 -18.09 8.06
C LEU A 182 10.31 -18.48 6.65
N LEU A 183 10.11 -19.73 6.27
CA LEU A 183 10.40 -20.26 4.94
C LEU A 183 9.48 -21.45 4.64
N ASP A 184 9.24 -21.76 3.38
CA ASP A 184 8.52 -22.97 2.94
C ASP A 184 9.57 -23.95 2.38
N TYR A 185 10.21 -24.72 3.27
CA TYR A 185 11.45 -25.43 2.89
C TYR A 185 11.19 -26.62 1.96
N ASP A 186 9.97 -27.17 1.97
CA ASP A 186 9.59 -28.32 1.16
C ASP A 186 8.53 -28.00 0.10
N ASN A 187 8.30 -26.70 -0.14
CA ASN A 187 7.40 -26.14 -1.13
C ASN A 187 5.95 -26.68 -1.02
N ASP A 188 5.47 -26.99 0.19
CA ASP A 188 4.13 -27.54 0.42
C ASP A 188 3.04 -26.47 0.58
N GLY A 189 3.43 -25.19 0.61
CA GLY A 189 2.55 -24.03 0.73
C GLY A 189 2.31 -23.58 2.18
N ARG A 190 3.05 -24.12 3.15
CA ARG A 190 3.00 -23.70 4.55
C ARG A 190 4.35 -23.10 4.94
N LEU A 191 4.31 -22.02 5.72
CA LEU A 191 5.53 -21.45 6.28
C LEU A 191 5.95 -22.22 7.52
N ASP A 192 7.18 -22.73 7.47
CA ASP A 192 7.92 -23.37 8.54
C ASP A 192 8.74 -22.36 9.34
N VAL A 193 9.23 -22.77 10.51
CA VAL A 193 10.06 -21.92 11.38
C VAL A 193 11.45 -22.53 11.48
N LEU A 194 12.45 -21.84 10.93
CA LEU A 194 13.86 -22.17 11.13
C LEU A 194 14.46 -21.22 12.16
N VAL A 195 15.13 -21.78 13.16
CA VAL A 195 15.82 -21.01 14.21
C VAL A 195 17.31 -21.36 14.28
N ALA A 196 18.14 -20.34 14.47
CA ALA A 196 19.54 -20.50 14.85
C ALA A 196 19.66 -20.42 16.37
N VAL A 197 20.33 -21.41 16.97
CA VAL A 197 20.42 -21.57 18.43
C VAL A 197 21.87 -21.77 18.88
N ARG A 198 22.28 -21.11 19.96
CA ARG A 198 23.54 -21.38 20.66
C ARG A 198 23.30 -22.36 21.80
N SER A 199 24.01 -23.49 21.82
CA SER A 199 23.98 -24.38 23.00
C SER A 199 24.46 -23.67 24.25
N LYS A 200 23.76 -23.84 25.38
CA LYS A 200 24.19 -23.31 26.69
C LYS A 200 25.22 -24.21 27.38
N THR A 201 25.37 -25.45 26.93
CA THR A 201 26.15 -26.49 27.64
C THR A 201 27.24 -27.17 26.79
N ALA A 202 27.16 -27.09 25.46
CA ALA A 202 28.15 -27.64 24.53
C ALA A 202 29.07 -26.53 23.96
N ALA A 203 30.02 -26.91 23.09
CA ALA A 203 30.99 -25.99 22.46
C ALA A 203 30.33 -24.73 21.85
N GLU A 204 31.11 -23.66 21.66
CA GLU A 204 30.70 -22.32 21.18
C GLU A 204 30.15 -22.26 19.73
N THR A 205 29.54 -23.32 19.24
CA THR A 205 28.95 -23.40 17.91
C THR A 205 27.44 -23.30 17.99
N ASP A 206 26.85 -22.55 17.06
CA ASP A 206 25.39 -22.48 16.92
C ASP A 206 24.92 -23.66 16.04
N GLY A 207 23.72 -24.17 16.35
CA GLY A 207 23.01 -25.17 15.57
C GLY A 207 21.78 -24.57 14.88
N LEU A 208 21.26 -25.27 13.89
CA LEU A 208 20.03 -24.91 13.19
C LEU A 208 18.93 -25.89 13.57
N ARG A 209 17.75 -25.36 13.93
CA ARG A 209 16.58 -26.19 14.26
C ARG A 209 15.39 -25.80 13.39
N LEU A 210 14.80 -26.78 12.72
CA LEU A 210 13.70 -26.58 11.80
C LEU A 210 12.42 -27.19 12.38
N PHE A 211 11.39 -26.37 12.48
CA PHE A 211 10.06 -26.77 12.91
C PHE A 211 9.11 -26.73 11.72
N ARG A 212 8.70 -27.91 11.25
CA ARG A 212 7.85 -28.06 10.07
C ARG A 212 6.40 -27.76 10.42
N ASN A 213 5.70 -26.96 9.63
CA ASN A 213 4.29 -26.66 9.80
C ASN A 213 3.39 -27.72 9.17
N GLU A 214 2.73 -28.53 9.99
CA GLU A 214 1.81 -29.58 9.54
C GLU A 214 0.32 -29.13 9.54
N GLY A 215 0.06 -27.81 9.51
CA GLY A 215 -1.30 -27.26 9.50
C GLY A 215 -1.95 -27.17 10.89
N GLY A 216 -1.13 -26.84 11.90
CA GLY A 216 -1.59 -26.69 13.29
C GLY A 216 -0.65 -27.30 14.33
N ALA A 217 0.41 -27.98 13.89
CA ALA A 217 1.51 -28.46 14.71
C ALA A 217 2.85 -28.09 14.05
N PHE A 218 3.88 -28.01 14.89
CA PHE A 218 5.24 -27.63 14.48
C PHE A 218 6.26 -28.63 15.03
N PRO A 219 6.24 -29.91 14.60
CA PRO A 219 7.28 -30.87 14.99
C PRO A 219 8.66 -30.40 14.54
N GLU A 220 9.66 -30.65 15.37
CA GLU A 220 11.05 -30.44 14.98
C GLU A 220 11.52 -31.58 14.07
N VAL A 221 12.04 -31.21 12.90
CA VAL A 221 12.51 -32.15 11.86
C VAL A 221 14.01 -31.99 11.57
N SER A 222 14.76 -31.28 12.43
CA SER A 222 16.18 -30.94 12.26
C SER A 222 17.07 -32.14 11.92
N THR A 223 16.82 -33.30 12.53
CA THR A 223 17.56 -34.54 12.25
C THR A 223 17.19 -35.14 10.90
N ASP A 224 15.89 -35.13 10.56
CA ASP A 224 15.38 -35.74 9.33
C ASP A 224 15.89 -35.02 8.08
N VAL A 225 16.12 -33.71 8.18
CA VAL A 225 16.67 -32.87 7.10
C VAL A 225 18.19 -32.67 7.19
N GLY A 226 18.88 -33.37 8.09
CA GLY A 226 20.35 -33.31 8.22
C GLY A 226 20.90 -32.03 8.86
N LEU A 227 20.06 -31.06 9.26
CA LEU A 227 20.49 -29.83 9.93
C LEU A 227 21.17 -30.11 11.28
N ALA A 228 20.82 -31.21 11.95
CA ALA A 228 21.45 -31.62 13.22
C ALA A 228 22.96 -31.90 13.08
N GLU A 229 23.45 -32.19 11.87
CA GLU A 229 24.88 -32.42 11.59
C GLU A 229 25.62 -31.12 11.25
N ILE A 230 24.90 -30.02 11.06
CA ILE A 230 25.44 -28.74 10.65
C ILE A 230 25.75 -27.89 11.89
N SER A 231 27.04 -27.57 12.05
CA SER A 231 27.55 -26.71 13.10
C SER A 231 28.09 -25.41 12.50
N VAL A 232 27.53 -24.28 12.93
CA VAL A 232 27.88 -22.95 12.44
C VAL A 232 28.16 -22.03 13.62
N ALA A 233 29.41 -21.61 13.80
CA ALA A 233 29.74 -20.67 14.87
C ALA A 233 29.30 -19.24 14.52
N GLY A 234 28.72 -18.54 15.49
CA GLY A 234 28.51 -17.10 15.41
C GLY A 234 27.45 -16.67 14.41
N VAL A 235 26.32 -17.35 14.33
CA VAL A 235 25.22 -16.97 13.42
C VAL A 235 24.67 -15.60 13.80
N HIS A 236 24.73 -14.67 12.85
CA HIS A 236 24.15 -13.34 12.95
C HIS A 236 22.81 -13.23 12.23
N ARG A 237 22.72 -13.80 11.01
CA ARG A 237 21.52 -13.71 10.19
C ARG A 237 21.29 -14.97 9.36
N LEU A 238 20.03 -15.37 9.25
CA LEU A 238 19.50 -16.35 8.31
C LEU A 238 18.75 -15.62 7.19
N ILE A 239 18.95 -16.03 5.94
CA ILE A 239 18.26 -15.46 4.78
C ILE A 239 17.89 -16.63 3.84
N PRO A 240 16.61 -17.03 3.78
CA PRO A 240 16.14 -18.01 2.81
C PRO A 240 16.06 -17.36 1.43
N LEU A 241 16.55 -18.06 0.40
CA LEU A 241 16.37 -17.69 -1.00
C LEU A 241 16.75 -18.87 -1.90
N ASP A 242 16.18 -18.96 -3.10
CA ASP A 242 16.66 -19.89 -4.13
C ASP A 242 18.00 -19.38 -4.71
N ALA A 243 19.12 -19.86 -4.17
CA ALA A 243 20.45 -19.30 -4.44
C ALA A 243 21.10 -19.89 -5.69
N ASP A 244 20.74 -21.11 -6.06
CA ASP A 244 21.25 -21.80 -7.25
C ASP A 244 20.24 -21.87 -8.43
N ALA A 245 19.05 -21.32 -8.22
CA ALA A 245 17.93 -21.26 -9.17
C ALA A 245 17.32 -22.63 -9.52
N ASP A 246 17.30 -23.57 -8.58
CA ASP A 246 16.77 -24.93 -8.79
C ASP A 246 15.29 -25.12 -8.37
N GLY A 247 14.65 -24.09 -7.83
CA GLY A 247 13.24 -24.10 -7.48
C GLY A 247 12.91 -24.52 -6.06
N ASP A 248 13.85 -24.42 -5.12
CA ASP A 248 13.58 -24.42 -3.69
C ASP A 248 14.35 -23.33 -2.94
N SER A 249 13.93 -23.07 -1.70
CA SER A 249 14.61 -22.08 -0.87
C SER A 249 15.82 -22.72 -0.19
N ASP A 250 17.01 -22.30 -0.62
CA ASP A 250 18.28 -22.52 0.08
C ASP A 250 18.37 -21.63 1.33
N LEU A 251 19.48 -21.78 2.06
CA LEU A 251 19.76 -20.97 3.25
C LEU A 251 21.12 -20.29 3.17
N LEU A 252 21.08 -18.96 3.11
CA LEU A 252 22.26 -18.11 3.31
C LEU A 252 22.41 -17.78 4.80
N VAL A 253 23.59 -18.05 5.36
CA VAL A 253 23.89 -17.83 6.79
C VAL A 253 25.06 -16.87 6.91
N LEU A 254 24.78 -15.69 7.46
CA LEU A 254 25.81 -14.74 7.85
C LEU A 254 26.33 -15.10 9.24
N THR A 255 27.64 -15.33 9.33
CA THR A 255 28.34 -15.68 10.56
C THR A 255 29.35 -14.60 10.94
N GLU A 256 29.86 -14.65 12.16
CA GLU A 256 31.00 -13.85 12.63
C GLU A 256 32.23 -13.97 11.71
N THR A 257 32.40 -15.13 11.06
CA THR A 257 33.55 -15.44 10.19
C THR A 257 33.30 -15.21 8.70
N GLY A 258 32.08 -14.86 8.30
CA GLY A 258 31.70 -14.65 6.91
C GLY A 258 30.40 -15.34 6.51
N LEU A 259 30.18 -15.42 5.20
CA LEU A 259 28.95 -15.93 4.58
C LEU A 259 29.07 -17.44 4.30
N ARG A 260 28.03 -18.20 4.62
CA ARG A 260 27.89 -19.63 4.24
C ARG A 260 26.59 -19.81 3.48
N VAL A 261 26.59 -20.71 2.50
CA VAL A 261 25.40 -21.12 1.73
C VAL A 261 25.17 -22.60 2.02
N PHE A 262 23.96 -22.94 2.47
CA PHE A 262 23.50 -24.32 2.60
C PHE A 262 22.46 -24.56 1.53
N ARG A 263 22.70 -25.58 0.70
CA ARG A 263 21.78 -25.95 -0.36
C ARG A 263 20.70 -26.90 0.14
N ASN A 264 19.46 -26.66 -0.24
CA ASN A 264 18.32 -27.48 0.15
C ASN A 264 18.12 -28.62 -0.84
N GLU A 265 18.85 -29.72 -0.67
CA GLU A 265 18.79 -30.82 -1.64
C GLU A 265 17.47 -31.61 -1.55
N GLY A 266 16.52 -31.24 -2.41
CA GLY A 266 15.26 -31.92 -2.64
C GLY A 266 14.02 -31.25 -2.04
N GLY A 267 14.11 -29.96 -1.67
CA GLY A 267 12.92 -29.12 -1.44
C GLY A 267 12.12 -28.90 -2.72
N ASN A 268 12.79 -28.95 -3.87
CA ASN A 268 12.23 -28.82 -5.22
C ASN A 268 11.50 -30.09 -5.72
N ARG A 269 11.30 -31.10 -4.86
CA ARG A 269 10.37 -32.21 -5.12
C ARG A 269 8.94 -31.71 -5.32
N ARG A 270 8.59 -30.60 -4.68
CA ARG A 270 7.39 -29.82 -4.96
C ARG A 270 7.79 -28.53 -5.67
N ARG A 271 6.80 -27.86 -6.26
CA ARG A 271 7.01 -26.69 -7.13
C ARG A 271 6.99 -25.42 -6.31
N GLN A 272 7.90 -24.51 -6.64
CA GLN A 272 7.92 -23.14 -6.15
C GLN A 272 7.42 -22.19 -7.25
N LEU A 273 6.58 -21.24 -6.85
CA LEU A 273 6.17 -20.09 -7.64
C LEU A 273 7.07 -18.89 -7.27
N LYS A 274 7.59 -18.19 -8.28
CA LYS A 274 8.30 -16.93 -8.10
C LYS A 274 7.45 -15.76 -8.58
N VAL A 275 7.38 -14.69 -7.78
CA VAL A 275 6.61 -13.48 -8.11
C VAL A 275 7.53 -12.27 -8.15
N ARG A 276 7.35 -11.41 -9.15
CA ARG A 276 8.01 -10.11 -9.25
C ARG A 276 6.97 -9.01 -9.30
N LEU A 277 7.10 -8.03 -8.43
CA LEU A 277 6.24 -6.86 -8.39
C LEU A 277 6.91 -5.67 -9.08
N ALA A 278 6.19 -5.01 -9.99
CA ALA A 278 6.57 -3.77 -10.65
C ALA A 278 5.50 -2.71 -10.34
N THR A 279 5.79 -1.87 -9.37
CA THR A 279 4.85 -0.86 -8.86
C THR A 279 4.88 0.43 -9.70
N ILE A 280 3.80 1.20 -9.62
CA ILE A 280 3.63 2.52 -10.24
C ILE A 280 3.31 3.58 -9.18
N LYS A 281 2.35 3.31 -8.28
CA LYS A 281 1.87 4.24 -7.24
C LYS A 281 2.29 3.80 -5.85
N THR A 282 2.36 2.50 -5.61
CA THR A 282 2.80 1.95 -4.32
C THR A 282 4.32 1.83 -4.21
N ASN A 283 4.80 1.57 -2.99
CA ASN A 283 6.23 1.56 -2.73
C ASN A 283 7.04 0.65 -3.68
N PRO A 284 8.19 1.12 -4.23
CA PRO A 284 8.96 0.39 -5.25
C PRO A 284 9.51 -1.00 -4.87
N SER A 285 9.37 -1.38 -3.59
CA SER A 285 9.76 -2.71 -3.11
C SER A 285 8.57 -3.67 -3.01
N GLY A 286 7.33 -3.16 -3.11
CA GLY A 286 6.10 -3.94 -2.93
C GLY A 286 5.85 -4.37 -1.48
N TYR A 287 6.57 -3.80 -0.50
CA TYR A 287 6.43 -4.19 0.90
C TYR A 287 5.02 -3.89 1.41
N GLY A 288 4.42 -4.84 2.13
CA GLY A 288 3.03 -4.80 2.58
C GLY A 288 2.01 -5.27 1.53
N THR A 289 2.43 -5.57 0.29
CA THR A 289 1.52 -6.15 -0.72
C THR A 289 1.11 -7.56 -0.31
N HIS A 290 -0.18 -7.88 -0.43
CA HIS A 290 -0.69 -9.23 -0.17
C HIS A 290 -0.80 -10.02 -1.48
N LEU A 291 -0.29 -11.23 -1.47
CA LEU A 291 -0.43 -12.21 -2.53
C LEU A 291 -1.39 -13.29 -2.10
N GLU A 292 -2.25 -13.72 -3.01
CA GLU A 292 -3.22 -14.78 -2.78
C GLU A 292 -3.12 -15.82 -3.89
N VAL A 293 -2.94 -17.07 -3.49
CA VAL A 293 -2.74 -18.22 -4.39
C VAL A 293 -3.89 -19.19 -4.22
N ARG A 294 -4.56 -19.56 -5.32
CA ARG A 294 -5.70 -20.48 -5.29
C ARG A 294 -5.54 -21.65 -6.26
N ALA A 295 -5.87 -22.87 -5.83
CA ALA A 295 -5.97 -24.06 -6.68
C ALA A 295 -6.84 -25.16 -6.02
N GLY A 296 -8.12 -25.25 -6.39
CA GLY A 296 -9.09 -26.12 -5.73
C GLY A 296 -9.27 -25.73 -4.26
N SER A 297 -9.04 -26.68 -3.34
CA SER A 297 -9.05 -26.42 -1.89
C SER A 297 -7.72 -25.86 -1.35
N PHE A 298 -6.69 -25.73 -2.19
CA PHE A 298 -5.44 -25.10 -1.81
C PHE A 298 -5.56 -23.60 -1.91
N TRP A 299 -5.28 -22.96 -0.78
CA TRP A 299 -5.39 -21.54 -0.62
C TRP A 299 -4.36 -21.09 0.40
N LEU A 300 -3.67 -19.99 0.11
CA LEU A 300 -2.76 -19.33 1.03
C LEU A 300 -2.66 -17.85 0.70
N THR A 301 -2.18 -17.09 1.68
CA THR A 301 -1.76 -15.71 1.47
C THR A 301 -0.30 -15.50 1.85
N ARG A 302 0.35 -14.51 1.24
CA ARG A 302 1.69 -14.06 1.63
C ARG A 302 1.75 -12.55 1.64
N THR A 303 2.16 -11.99 2.77
CA THR A 303 2.53 -10.57 2.88
C THR A 303 3.97 -10.41 2.41
N VAL A 304 4.19 -9.52 1.44
CA VAL A 304 5.52 -9.24 0.90
C VAL A 304 6.30 -8.38 1.88
N SER A 305 7.40 -8.91 2.40
CA SER A 305 8.33 -8.22 3.29
C SER A 305 9.79 -8.25 2.79
N ASP A 306 10.03 -8.92 1.67
CA ASP A 306 11.33 -9.02 1.00
C ASP A 306 11.14 -8.99 -0.52
N ARG A 307 12.20 -8.76 -1.28
CA ARG A 307 12.19 -8.66 -2.75
C ARG A 307 12.13 -10.03 -3.43
N ALA A 308 12.69 -11.06 -2.80
CA ALA A 308 12.57 -12.44 -3.27
C ALA A 308 11.24 -12.99 -2.76
N VAL A 309 10.28 -13.15 -3.68
CA VAL A 309 8.96 -13.69 -3.35
C VAL A 309 8.86 -15.08 -3.94
N GLU A 310 9.05 -16.07 -3.07
CA GLU A 310 9.10 -17.49 -3.35
C GLU A 310 7.99 -18.18 -2.57
N ILE A 311 7.14 -18.94 -3.24
CA ILE A 311 5.93 -19.53 -2.65
C ILE A 311 5.83 -21.00 -3.07
N GLY A 312 5.86 -21.94 -2.13
CA GLY A 312 5.55 -23.33 -2.42
C GLY A 312 4.10 -23.50 -2.84
N VAL A 313 3.87 -24.27 -3.90
CA VAL A 313 2.53 -24.55 -4.43
C VAL A 313 2.23 -26.05 -4.50
N GLY A 314 3.06 -26.87 -3.86
CA GLY A 314 2.94 -28.32 -3.90
C GLY A 314 3.22 -28.88 -5.30
N GLU A 315 2.45 -29.87 -5.73
CA GLU A 315 2.65 -30.53 -7.04
C GLU A 315 2.01 -29.76 -8.21
N ARG A 316 1.45 -28.57 -7.96
CA ARG A 316 0.54 -27.88 -8.88
C ARG A 316 1.28 -27.22 -10.04
N GLU A 317 0.98 -27.68 -11.26
CA GLU A 317 1.50 -27.09 -12.50
C GLU A 317 0.74 -25.85 -12.97
N GLN A 318 -0.49 -25.71 -12.51
CA GLN A 318 -1.38 -24.60 -12.83
C GLN A 318 -2.21 -24.25 -11.60
N LEU A 319 -2.36 -22.95 -11.37
CA LEU A 319 -3.22 -22.39 -10.33
C LEU A 319 -4.58 -22.05 -10.93
N ASP A 320 -5.61 -21.88 -10.11
CA ASP A 320 -6.89 -21.31 -10.57
C ASP A 320 -6.78 -19.79 -10.70
N ALA A 321 -6.14 -19.16 -9.70
CA ALA A 321 -5.89 -17.73 -9.66
C ALA A 321 -4.62 -17.41 -8.87
N LEU A 322 -3.94 -16.35 -9.30
CA LEU A 322 -2.92 -15.64 -8.54
C LEU A 322 -3.32 -14.18 -8.47
N GLN A 323 -3.52 -13.66 -7.27
CA GLN A 323 -4.01 -12.31 -7.04
C GLN A 323 -2.99 -11.50 -6.22
N VAL A 324 -2.87 -10.23 -6.56
CA VAL A 324 -2.11 -9.20 -5.86
C VAL A 324 -3.09 -8.17 -5.34
N VAL A 325 -3.03 -7.89 -4.04
CA VAL A 325 -3.68 -6.75 -3.41
C VAL A 325 -2.57 -5.78 -3.01
N TRP A 326 -2.42 -4.71 -3.78
CA TRP A 326 -1.42 -3.67 -3.55
C TRP A 326 -1.69 -2.91 -2.25
N THR A 327 -0.71 -2.18 -1.71
CA THR A 327 -0.87 -1.46 -0.43
C THR A 327 -1.92 -0.33 -0.48
N ASN A 328 -2.28 0.15 -1.66
CA ASN A 328 -3.41 1.07 -1.88
C ASN A 328 -4.77 0.35 -2.01
N GLY A 329 -4.79 -0.98 -1.97
CA GLY A 329 -6.00 -1.80 -2.10
C GLY A 329 -6.42 -2.12 -3.54
N VAL A 330 -5.70 -1.63 -4.55
CA VAL A 330 -5.96 -2.01 -5.95
C VAL A 330 -5.67 -3.50 -6.12
N VAL A 331 -6.50 -4.17 -6.92
CA VAL A 331 -6.41 -5.61 -7.15
C VAL A 331 -5.96 -5.92 -8.58
N ASP A 332 -4.93 -6.75 -8.68
CA ASP A 332 -4.49 -7.38 -9.91
C ASP A 332 -4.62 -8.90 -9.83
N ASN A 333 -5.14 -9.52 -10.89
CA ASN A 333 -5.42 -10.95 -10.90
C ASN A 333 -4.98 -11.60 -12.21
N LEU A 334 -4.37 -12.77 -12.09
CA LEU A 334 -4.10 -13.68 -13.20
C LEU A 334 -4.94 -14.94 -13.03
N VAL A 335 -5.67 -15.30 -14.08
CA VAL A 335 -6.51 -16.50 -14.10
C VAL A 335 -5.76 -17.62 -14.80
N LYS A 336 -5.77 -18.81 -14.19
CA LYS A 336 -5.11 -20.02 -14.69
C LYS A 336 -3.61 -19.89 -15.00
N PRO A 337 -2.79 -19.17 -14.19
CA PRO A 337 -1.37 -19.06 -14.46
C PRO A 337 -0.68 -20.42 -14.30
N ARG A 338 0.29 -20.70 -15.18
CA ARG A 338 1.16 -21.88 -15.07
C ARG A 338 2.30 -21.60 -14.10
N VAL A 339 2.69 -22.62 -13.35
CA VAL A 339 3.83 -22.59 -12.44
C VAL A 339 5.07 -23.04 -13.20
N THR A 340 6.05 -22.16 -13.33
CA THR A 340 7.34 -22.42 -13.99
C THR A 340 8.48 -21.89 -13.12
N SER A 341 9.72 -22.13 -13.51
CA SER A 341 10.92 -21.57 -12.85
C SER A 341 11.07 -20.06 -13.07
N GLU A 342 10.37 -19.49 -14.06
CA GLU A 342 10.43 -18.07 -14.39
C GLU A 342 9.47 -17.26 -13.50
N PRO A 343 9.88 -16.07 -13.03
CA PRO A 343 9.03 -15.26 -12.17
C PRO A 343 7.83 -14.70 -12.94
N ILE A 344 6.63 -14.87 -12.38
CA ILE A 344 5.44 -14.18 -12.84
C ILE A 344 5.54 -12.71 -12.42
N THR A 345 5.51 -11.81 -13.40
CA THR A 345 5.59 -10.37 -13.13
C THR A 345 4.21 -9.73 -13.10
N PHE A 346 3.85 -9.12 -11.97
CA PHE A 346 2.73 -8.21 -11.88
C PHE A 346 3.20 -6.78 -12.07
N VAL A 347 2.52 -6.07 -12.96
CA VAL A 347 2.68 -4.63 -13.13
C VAL A 347 1.44 -3.99 -12.52
N GLU A 348 1.63 -3.13 -11.53
CA GLU A 348 0.53 -2.42 -10.88
C GLU A 348 -0.29 -1.68 -11.92
N LYS A 349 -1.62 -1.84 -11.87
CA LYS A 349 -2.52 -1.04 -12.70
C LYS A 349 -2.44 0.43 -12.32
N ASN A 350 -2.32 1.28 -13.33
CA ASN A 350 -2.51 2.71 -13.16
C ASN A 350 -4.00 3.07 -13.14
N VAL A 351 -4.71 2.67 -12.07
CA VAL A 351 -6.13 2.99 -11.83
C VAL A 351 -6.30 3.69 -10.49
N ALA A 352 -7.38 4.44 -10.35
CA ALA A 352 -7.76 5.09 -9.11
C ALA A 352 -8.04 4.05 -8.01
N ALA A 353 -7.49 4.27 -6.81
CA ALA A 353 -7.82 3.46 -5.63
C ALA A 353 -9.14 3.92 -4.97
N GLY A 354 -9.46 5.21 -5.08
CA GLY A 354 -10.69 5.87 -4.66
C GLY A 354 -11.14 6.88 -5.72
N SER A 355 -12.44 7.08 -5.88
CA SER A 355 -12.98 8.24 -6.58
C SER A 355 -14.40 8.57 -6.11
N CYS A 356 -14.80 9.80 -6.41
CA CYS A 356 -16.16 10.32 -6.29
C CYS A 356 -17.24 9.29 -6.71
N PRO A 357 -18.38 9.20 -5.99
CA PRO A 357 -19.53 8.40 -6.41
C PRO A 357 -20.05 8.78 -7.79
N PHE A 358 -20.60 7.81 -8.51
CA PHE A 358 -21.18 8.04 -9.83
C PHE A 358 -22.70 8.17 -9.78
N LEU A 359 -23.22 9.14 -10.53
CA LEU A 359 -24.65 9.35 -10.74
C LEU A 359 -25.08 8.77 -12.09
N TYR A 360 -26.12 7.96 -12.08
CA TYR A 360 -26.79 7.41 -13.24
C TYR A 360 -28.26 7.83 -13.27
N ALA A 361 -28.79 8.05 -14.47
CA ALA A 361 -30.21 8.36 -14.66
C ALA A 361 -30.84 7.47 -15.75
N TRP A 362 -32.15 7.24 -15.64
CA TRP A 362 -32.90 6.45 -16.63
C TRP A 362 -33.09 7.22 -17.93
N ASP A 363 -32.61 6.67 -19.05
CA ASP A 363 -32.68 7.29 -20.38
C ASP A 363 -33.90 6.84 -21.22
N GLY A 364 -34.86 6.13 -20.62
CA GLY A 364 -35.99 5.50 -21.32
C GLY A 364 -35.78 4.02 -21.66
N ALA A 365 -34.54 3.53 -21.65
CA ALA A 365 -34.22 2.12 -21.94
C ALA A 365 -33.26 1.48 -20.92
N ARG A 366 -32.31 2.26 -20.37
CA ARG A 366 -31.31 1.80 -19.39
C ARG A 366 -30.86 2.95 -18.49
N PHE A 367 -30.09 2.61 -17.45
CA PHE A 367 -29.37 3.62 -16.69
C PHE A 367 -28.14 4.08 -17.48
N ARG A 368 -27.99 5.39 -17.65
CA ARG A 368 -26.88 6.03 -18.33
C ARG A 368 -26.11 6.88 -17.32
N PHE A 369 -24.78 6.80 -17.37
CA PHE A 369 -23.90 7.65 -16.57
C PHE A 369 -24.17 9.13 -16.89
N VAL A 370 -24.34 9.93 -15.82
CA VAL A 370 -24.55 11.37 -15.89
C VAL A 370 -23.23 12.07 -15.61
N THR A 371 -22.72 11.92 -14.39
CA THR A 371 -21.51 12.56 -13.88
C THR A 371 -21.05 11.85 -12.60
N ASP A 372 -19.82 12.12 -12.18
CA ASP A 372 -19.41 11.98 -10.79
C ASP A 372 -19.99 13.11 -9.94
N ILE A 373 -20.23 12.82 -8.65
CA ILE A 373 -20.78 13.77 -7.68
C ILE A 373 -19.92 13.82 -6.42
N LEU A 374 -20.03 14.89 -5.65
CA LEU A 374 -19.38 15.12 -4.36
C LEU A 374 -17.84 15.14 -4.41
N GLY A 375 -17.26 15.42 -5.59
CA GLY A 375 -15.80 15.37 -5.76
C GLY A 375 -15.02 16.46 -5.02
N ASN A 376 -15.67 17.58 -4.68
CA ASN A 376 -15.09 18.63 -3.84
C ASN A 376 -15.51 18.50 -2.36
N ALA A 377 -16.11 17.37 -1.98
CA ALA A 377 -16.63 17.13 -0.63
C ALA A 377 -15.95 15.95 0.10
N PRO A 378 -14.61 15.78 0.04
CA PRO A 378 -13.99 14.65 0.68
C PRO A 378 -14.09 14.77 2.21
N ILE A 379 -14.51 13.68 2.86
CA ILE A 379 -14.56 13.61 4.31
C ILE A 379 -13.21 13.10 4.83
N GLY A 380 -12.52 13.93 5.60
CA GLY A 380 -11.29 13.52 6.29
C GLY A 380 -10.07 13.36 5.39
N LEU A 381 -10.09 13.88 4.15
CA LEU A 381 -8.91 13.88 3.27
C LEU A 381 -7.89 14.89 3.80
N PRO A 382 -6.69 14.47 4.22
CA PRO A 382 -5.66 15.38 4.69
C PRO A 382 -5.04 16.12 3.51
N LEU A 383 -5.03 17.45 3.56
CA LEU A 383 -4.24 18.28 2.64
C LEU A 383 -2.76 18.31 3.05
N ARG A 384 -2.54 18.35 4.37
CA ARG A 384 -1.24 18.19 5.03
C ARG A 384 -1.50 17.73 6.46
N ARG A 385 -0.45 17.31 7.17
CA ARG A 385 -0.56 16.91 8.57
C ARG A 385 -1.34 17.93 9.40
N GLY A 386 -2.39 17.46 10.07
CA GLY A 386 -3.28 18.26 10.93
C GLY A 386 -4.22 19.22 10.20
N VAL A 387 -4.26 19.22 8.86
CA VAL A 387 -5.14 20.08 8.06
C VAL A 387 -5.88 19.22 7.05
N MET A 388 -7.19 19.14 7.22
CA MET A 388 -8.08 18.48 6.26
C MET A 388 -8.46 19.43 5.13
N LEU A 389 -8.66 18.89 3.94
CA LEU A 389 -9.27 19.62 2.85
C LEU A 389 -10.69 20.03 3.29
N PRO A 390 -11.08 21.31 3.15
CA PRO A 390 -12.47 21.70 3.40
C PRO A 390 -13.38 20.98 2.40
N ALA A 391 -14.54 20.53 2.86
CA ALA A 391 -15.52 19.83 2.06
C ALA A 391 -16.63 20.79 1.62
N ASP A 392 -16.91 20.84 0.32
CA ASP A 392 -18.05 21.55 -0.26
C ASP A 392 -19.24 20.59 -0.40
N ALA A 393 -19.94 20.34 0.71
CA ALA A 393 -20.94 19.28 0.80
C ALA A 393 -22.24 19.54 0.01
N ASP A 394 -22.47 20.77 -0.46
CA ASP A 394 -23.63 21.11 -1.27
C ASP A 394 -23.24 21.13 -2.74
N GLU A 395 -23.83 20.26 -3.55
CA GLU A 395 -23.60 20.19 -4.99
C GLU A 395 -24.93 20.05 -5.74
N ILE A 396 -25.03 20.72 -6.89
CA ILE A 396 -26.13 20.56 -7.83
C ILE A 396 -25.49 20.15 -9.15
N VAL A 397 -25.89 19.00 -9.70
CA VAL A 397 -25.42 18.55 -11.01
C VAL A 397 -26.56 18.48 -12.02
N THR A 398 -26.23 18.66 -13.29
CA THR A 398 -27.22 18.60 -14.37
C THR A 398 -27.39 17.18 -14.88
N ILE A 399 -28.61 16.63 -14.81
CA ILE A 399 -28.93 15.34 -15.43
C ILE A 399 -29.16 15.49 -16.94
N GLY A 400 -29.97 16.47 -17.33
CA GLY A 400 -30.34 16.73 -18.71
C GLY A 400 -31.84 16.91 -18.87
N PRO A 401 -32.31 17.13 -20.11
CA PRO A 401 -33.70 17.45 -20.39
C PRO A 401 -34.58 16.20 -20.36
N ALA A 402 -35.88 16.39 -20.08
CA ALA A 402 -36.84 15.30 -19.87
C ALA A 402 -37.07 14.42 -21.11
N GLU A 403 -36.77 14.93 -22.30
CA GLU A 403 -36.82 14.16 -23.56
C GLU A 403 -35.72 13.09 -23.61
N VAL A 404 -34.60 13.32 -22.92
CA VAL A 404 -33.47 12.38 -22.86
C VAL A 404 -33.57 11.49 -21.63
N PHE A 405 -34.05 12.03 -20.51
CA PHE A 405 -34.20 11.30 -19.24
C PHE A 405 -35.65 11.29 -18.77
N PRO A 406 -36.55 10.55 -19.46
CA PRO A 406 -37.97 10.56 -19.14
C PRO A 406 -38.28 9.84 -17.80
N PRO A 407 -39.44 10.09 -17.19
CA PRO A 407 -39.89 9.34 -16.02
C PRO A 407 -40.01 7.84 -16.31
N LYS A 408 -39.56 7.01 -15.36
CA LYS A 408 -39.81 5.57 -15.31
C LYS A 408 -40.99 5.32 -14.38
N ASP A 409 -42.06 4.70 -14.88
CA ASP A 409 -43.27 4.41 -14.11
C ASP A 409 -43.88 5.63 -13.40
N GLY A 410 -43.80 6.81 -14.04
CA GLY A 410 -44.32 8.07 -13.52
C GLY A 410 -43.38 8.83 -12.58
N ALA A 411 -42.16 8.34 -12.33
CA ALA A 411 -41.17 9.01 -11.49
C ALA A 411 -39.80 9.13 -12.19
N TYR A 412 -39.12 10.26 -12.02
CA TYR A 412 -37.72 10.37 -12.39
C TYR A 412 -36.88 9.49 -11.46
N THR A 413 -36.08 8.60 -12.05
CA THR A 413 -35.30 7.62 -11.30
C THR A 413 -33.81 7.82 -11.56
N VAL A 414 -33.05 7.97 -10.48
CA VAL A 414 -31.59 8.04 -10.49
C VAL A 414 -31.00 6.94 -9.62
N VAL A 415 -29.76 6.58 -9.87
CA VAL A 415 -28.97 5.62 -9.10
C VAL A 415 -27.64 6.27 -8.79
N VAL A 416 -27.23 6.24 -7.53
CA VAL A 416 -25.88 6.61 -7.10
C VAL A 416 -25.14 5.34 -6.72
N THR A 417 -23.94 5.17 -7.26
CA THR A 417 -23.08 4.04 -6.98
C THR A 417 -21.73 4.52 -6.45
N ASP A 418 -21.09 3.65 -5.69
CA ASP A 418 -19.73 3.80 -5.21
C ASP A 418 -18.94 2.63 -5.78
N GLU A 419 -18.12 2.90 -6.80
CA GLU A 419 -17.37 1.92 -7.55
C GLU A 419 -16.03 1.57 -6.90
N PHE A 420 -15.56 2.38 -5.95
CA PHE A 420 -14.21 2.32 -5.41
C PHE A 420 -14.20 2.07 -3.90
N ARG A 421 -13.05 2.19 -3.25
CA ARG A 421 -12.90 1.96 -1.79
C ARG A 421 -13.26 3.21 -0.99
N GLU A 422 -14.45 3.75 -1.21
CA GLU A 422 -14.97 4.90 -0.48
C GLU A 422 -16.19 4.53 0.36
N VAL A 423 -16.61 5.48 1.21
CA VAL A 423 -17.86 5.39 1.95
C VAL A 423 -18.65 6.64 1.63
N LEU A 424 -19.68 6.48 0.80
CA LEU A 424 -20.62 7.56 0.53
C LEU A 424 -21.43 7.93 1.78
N TYR A 425 -21.31 9.17 2.23
CA TYR A 425 -22.21 9.79 3.20
C TYR A 425 -23.12 10.80 2.51
N LEU A 426 -24.40 10.49 2.41
CA LEU A 426 -25.41 11.34 1.79
C LEU A 426 -26.48 11.72 2.82
N ASP A 427 -26.50 12.98 3.24
CA ASP A 427 -27.52 13.50 4.17
C ASP A 427 -28.85 13.76 3.46
N GLN A 428 -28.80 14.35 2.26
CA GLN A 428 -29.98 14.69 1.49
C GLN A 428 -29.70 14.64 -0.03
N ALA A 429 -30.65 14.09 -0.78
CA ALA A 429 -30.72 14.25 -2.23
C ALA A 429 -32.10 14.78 -2.63
N LYS A 430 -32.13 15.66 -3.63
CA LYS A 430 -33.34 16.25 -4.20
C LYS A 430 -33.21 16.34 -5.70
N LEU A 431 -34.34 16.17 -6.39
CA LEU A 431 -34.44 16.46 -7.82
C LEU A 431 -35.10 17.82 -8.02
N ILE A 432 -34.47 18.69 -8.81
CA ILE A 432 -35.00 20.00 -9.16
C ILE A 432 -35.36 19.97 -10.64
N ALA A 433 -36.66 20.14 -10.94
CA ALA A 433 -37.13 20.35 -12.30
C ALA A 433 -37.30 21.85 -12.54
N VAL A 434 -36.72 22.37 -13.63
CA VAL A 434 -36.73 23.80 -13.96
C VAL A 434 -37.36 23.97 -15.33
N ASP A 435 -38.54 24.58 -15.38
CA ASP A 435 -39.14 25.05 -16.62
C ASP A 435 -38.56 26.41 -17.00
N HIS A 436 -38.10 26.57 -18.24
CA HIS A 436 -37.53 27.82 -18.72
C HIS A 436 -37.84 28.07 -20.21
N PRO A 437 -37.77 29.33 -20.67
CA PRO A 437 -37.90 29.65 -22.10
C PRO A 437 -36.81 28.99 -22.96
N PRO A 438 -37.09 28.67 -24.24
CA PRO A 438 -36.12 27.98 -25.13
C PRO A 438 -34.80 28.73 -25.38
N ASP A 439 -34.76 30.05 -25.13
CA ASP A 439 -33.58 30.90 -25.30
C ASP A 439 -32.79 31.13 -23.99
N VAL A 440 -33.14 30.41 -22.92
CA VAL A 440 -32.45 30.41 -21.63
C VAL A 440 -31.72 29.09 -21.47
N GLU A 441 -30.48 29.14 -21.01
CA GLU A 441 -29.75 27.96 -20.53
C GLU A 441 -29.76 27.96 -19.01
N VAL A 442 -29.86 26.77 -18.41
CA VAL A 442 -29.87 26.60 -16.95
C VAL A 442 -28.68 25.74 -16.56
N HIS A 443 -27.83 26.26 -15.67
CA HIS A 443 -26.61 25.61 -15.22
C HIS A 443 -26.47 25.71 -13.70
N PRO A 444 -25.91 24.71 -13.02
CA PRO A 444 -25.49 24.86 -11.63
C PRO A 444 -24.25 25.75 -11.52
N THR A 445 -23.90 26.14 -10.30
CA THR A 445 -22.65 26.86 -10.00
C THR A 445 -21.40 25.96 -9.96
N ASP A 446 -21.45 24.71 -10.48
CA ASP A 446 -20.42 23.65 -10.44
C ASP A 446 -19.04 24.11 -9.96
N LYS A 447 -18.60 23.56 -8.83
CA LYS A 447 -17.52 24.11 -8.03
C LYS A 447 -16.38 23.11 -7.91
N LEU A 448 -15.26 23.42 -8.54
CA LEU A 448 -13.99 22.72 -8.31
C LEU A 448 -12.90 23.73 -7.97
N MET A 449 -12.98 24.28 -6.76
CA MET A 449 -12.07 25.32 -6.26
C MET A 449 -11.87 25.20 -4.75
N PRO A 450 -10.76 25.71 -4.19
CA PRO A 450 -10.58 25.76 -2.75
C PRO A 450 -11.54 26.75 -2.09
N ALA A 451 -11.80 26.54 -0.79
CA ALA A 451 -12.64 27.41 0.03
C ALA A 451 -12.14 28.89 0.04
N PRO A 452 -13.03 29.89 0.20
CA PRO A 452 -14.48 29.76 0.44
C PRO A 452 -15.26 29.37 -0.81
N PHE A 453 -16.21 28.44 -0.66
CA PHE A 453 -17.04 27.96 -1.75
C PHE A 453 -18.22 28.91 -1.99
N PRO A 454 -18.53 29.27 -3.25
CA PRO A 454 -19.76 29.98 -3.55
C PRO A 454 -21.00 29.10 -3.24
N PRO A 455 -22.18 29.71 -3.02
CA PRO A 455 -23.41 28.95 -2.84
C PRO A 455 -23.71 28.02 -4.03
N SER A 456 -24.23 26.83 -3.74
CA SER A 456 -24.82 25.95 -4.76
C SER A 456 -26.15 26.50 -5.20
N GLU A 457 -26.17 27.04 -6.41
CA GLU A 457 -27.34 27.72 -6.98
C GLU A 457 -27.58 27.27 -8.42
N VAL A 458 -28.80 27.51 -8.88
CA VAL A 458 -29.18 27.35 -10.27
C VAL A 458 -29.10 28.72 -10.94
N VAL A 459 -28.28 28.82 -11.99
CA VAL A 459 -28.05 30.03 -12.76
C VAL A 459 -28.73 29.92 -14.11
N ALA A 460 -29.50 30.96 -14.47
CA ALA A 460 -30.10 31.10 -15.78
C ALA A 460 -29.28 32.06 -16.65
N LEU A 461 -28.81 31.58 -17.80
CA LEU A 461 -28.02 32.34 -18.77
C LEU A 461 -28.85 32.61 -20.03
N ARG A 462 -28.66 33.79 -20.62
CA ARG A 462 -29.31 34.22 -21.87
C ARG A 462 -28.35 35.09 -22.66
N ASN A 463 -28.54 35.17 -23.97
CA ASN A 463 -27.73 35.97 -24.91
C ASN A 463 -26.25 35.53 -24.97
N PRO A 464 -25.94 34.28 -25.37
CA PRO A 464 -24.58 33.78 -25.39
C PRO A 464 -23.67 34.61 -26.30
N ARG A 465 -22.46 34.91 -25.82
CA ARG A 465 -21.38 35.53 -26.60
C ARG A 465 -20.35 34.46 -26.93
N LEU A 466 -20.27 34.05 -28.19
CA LEU A 466 -19.34 33.02 -28.63
C LEU A 466 -17.91 33.55 -28.70
N LEU A 467 -16.96 32.68 -28.35
CA LEU A 467 -15.53 32.94 -28.49
C LEU A 467 -15.17 33.28 -29.94
N GLN A 468 -14.53 34.44 -30.14
CA GLN A 468 -14.05 34.88 -31.44
C GLN A 468 -12.60 34.47 -31.68
N ARG A 469 -11.76 34.58 -30.65
CA ARG A 469 -10.36 34.20 -30.71
C ARG A 469 -9.81 33.69 -29.39
N CYS A 470 -8.95 32.68 -29.41
CA CYS A 470 -8.13 32.28 -28.27
C CYS A 470 -6.66 32.11 -28.67
N THR A 471 -5.78 32.75 -27.91
CA THR A 471 -4.32 32.56 -28.02
C THR A 471 -3.77 32.09 -26.68
N SER A 472 -2.81 31.18 -26.70
CA SER A 472 -2.16 30.66 -25.49
C SER A 472 -0.73 31.19 -25.30
N SER A 473 -0.20 31.10 -24.09
CA SER A 473 1.15 31.57 -23.72
C SER A 473 2.30 30.84 -24.44
N ASP A 474 2.02 29.67 -25.01
CA ASP A 474 2.92 28.91 -25.90
C ASP A 474 2.93 29.47 -27.34
N GLY A 475 2.17 30.53 -27.62
CA GLY A 475 2.04 31.15 -28.93
C GLY A 475 1.06 30.44 -29.87
N MET A 476 0.36 29.41 -29.41
CA MET A 476 -0.62 28.67 -30.21
C MET A 476 -1.98 29.39 -30.28
N GLU A 477 -2.65 29.22 -31.42
CA GLU A 477 -4.03 29.63 -31.65
C GLU A 477 -4.94 28.44 -31.33
N ARG A 478 -5.93 28.62 -30.44
CA ARG A 478 -6.77 27.53 -29.91
C ARG A 478 -8.28 27.75 -30.10
N THR A 479 -8.70 28.76 -30.87
CA THR A 479 -10.13 29.12 -31.05
C THR A 479 -10.98 27.95 -31.46
N GLN A 480 -10.58 27.22 -32.52
CA GLN A 480 -11.42 26.13 -33.04
C GLN A 480 -11.65 25.02 -32.00
N ARG A 481 -10.68 24.78 -31.11
CA ARG A 481 -10.76 23.77 -30.05
C ARG A 481 -11.62 24.18 -28.86
N LEU A 482 -11.87 25.46 -28.68
CA LEU A 482 -12.59 26.02 -27.53
C LEU A 482 -13.95 26.63 -27.89
N ARG A 483 -14.22 26.83 -29.18
CA ARG A 483 -15.41 27.56 -29.62
C ARG A 483 -16.70 26.75 -29.54
N TYR A 484 -16.63 25.42 -29.63
CA TYR A 484 -17.79 24.54 -29.67
C TYR A 484 -17.63 23.34 -28.73
N LEU A 485 -18.76 22.88 -28.20
CA LEU A 485 -18.86 21.65 -27.39
C LEU A 485 -19.02 20.43 -28.32
N ASP A 486 -17.93 20.05 -28.99
CA ASP A 486 -17.90 18.94 -29.96
C ASP A 486 -17.18 17.68 -29.43
N GLY A 487 -16.83 17.68 -28.14
CA GLY A 487 -16.06 16.62 -27.48
C GLY A 487 -14.56 16.62 -27.83
N ARG A 488 -14.06 17.61 -28.57
CA ARG A 488 -12.64 17.75 -28.92
C ARG A 488 -11.98 18.86 -28.09
N PHE A 489 -11.57 18.50 -26.89
CA PHE A 489 -10.93 19.42 -25.96
C PHE A 489 -9.60 20.00 -26.48
N ALA A 490 -9.23 21.18 -25.95
CA ALA A 490 -7.92 21.79 -26.16
C ALA A 490 -6.82 21.03 -25.38
N ASP A 491 -5.61 21.00 -25.90
CA ASP A 491 -4.48 20.31 -25.24
C ASP A 491 -4.06 21.02 -23.94
N ALA A 492 -3.60 20.24 -22.95
CA ALA A 492 -3.21 20.71 -21.61
C ALA A 492 -1.84 21.43 -21.56
N GLY A 493 -1.16 21.59 -22.69
CA GLY A 493 0.18 22.20 -22.79
C GLY A 493 1.33 21.19 -22.73
N ASP A 494 2.52 21.68 -22.40
CA ASP A 494 3.75 20.88 -22.36
C ASP A 494 3.78 19.95 -21.13
N PRO A 495 3.91 18.63 -21.29
CA PRO A 495 4.05 17.71 -20.17
C PRO A 495 5.35 17.94 -19.35
N LEU A 496 5.27 17.75 -18.05
CA LEU A 496 6.45 17.72 -17.17
C LEU A 496 7.19 16.37 -17.28
N PRO A 497 8.53 16.37 -17.17
CA PRO A 497 9.31 15.14 -17.16
C PRO A 497 9.12 14.38 -15.82
N PRO A 498 9.58 13.11 -15.73
CA PRO A 498 9.62 12.39 -14.47
C PRO A 498 10.31 13.20 -13.35
N PRO A 499 9.82 13.15 -12.10
CA PRO A 499 8.76 12.26 -11.59
C PRO A 499 7.32 12.75 -11.85
N TYR A 500 7.11 13.99 -12.30
CA TYR A 500 5.78 14.63 -12.45
C TYR A 500 5.00 14.18 -13.70
N ARG A 501 5.06 12.89 -14.04
CA ARG A 501 4.34 12.34 -15.20
C ARG A 501 2.83 12.58 -15.02
N GLY A 502 2.17 13.08 -16.07
CA GLY A 502 0.74 13.40 -16.05
C GLY A 502 0.44 14.87 -15.74
N MET A 503 1.41 15.64 -15.23
CA MET A 503 1.28 17.08 -15.05
C MET A 503 1.83 17.84 -16.26
N CYS A 504 1.33 19.06 -16.50
CA CYS A 504 1.81 19.95 -17.57
C CYS A 504 2.38 21.26 -17.00
N ARG A 505 3.24 21.94 -17.76
CA ARG A 505 3.66 23.30 -17.46
C ARG A 505 2.44 24.23 -17.44
N PRO A 506 2.43 25.27 -16.59
CA PRO A 506 1.35 26.26 -16.59
C PRO A 506 1.09 26.82 -17.99
N LEU A 507 -0.18 26.82 -18.39
CA LEU A 507 -0.65 27.35 -19.68
C LEU A 507 -1.65 28.48 -19.42
N THR A 508 -1.40 29.65 -20.00
CA THR A 508 -2.34 30.78 -19.94
C THR A 508 -3.11 30.88 -21.25
N LEU A 509 -4.44 31.04 -21.18
CA LEU A 509 -5.32 31.29 -22.33
C LEU A 509 -5.81 32.73 -22.30
N THR A 510 -5.72 33.44 -23.43
CA THR A 510 -6.37 34.74 -23.65
C THR A 510 -7.59 34.53 -24.53
N LEU A 511 -8.77 34.82 -24.00
CA LEU A 511 -10.06 34.64 -24.67
C LEU A 511 -10.62 35.99 -25.12
N ASP A 512 -10.93 36.11 -26.40
CA ASP A 512 -11.53 37.29 -27.02
C ASP A 512 -12.95 36.96 -27.50
N PHE A 513 -13.93 37.66 -26.93
CA PHE A 513 -15.35 37.55 -27.27
C PHE A 513 -15.86 38.74 -28.09
N GLY A 514 -14.98 39.67 -28.46
CA GLY A 514 -15.30 40.98 -29.03
C GLY A 514 -15.78 41.99 -27.98
N PRO A 515 -16.49 43.05 -28.40
CA PRO A 515 -17.00 44.07 -27.49
C PRO A 515 -18.00 43.50 -26.48
N LEU A 516 -17.72 43.69 -25.19
CA LEU A 516 -18.59 43.34 -24.06
C LEU A 516 -19.08 44.60 -23.37
N ASP A 517 -20.29 44.59 -22.83
CA ASP A 517 -20.81 45.69 -22.01
C ASP A 517 -20.20 45.59 -20.59
N PRO A 518 -19.33 46.53 -20.18
CA PRO A 518 -18.69 46.47 -18.87
C PRO A 518 -19.64 46.74 -17.71
N ASN A 519 -20.85 47.24 -17.98
CA ASN A 519 -21.85 47.53 -16.96
C ASN A 519 -22.85 46.38 -16.75
N ALA A 520 -22.80 45.36 -17.60
CA ALA A 520 -23.62 44.16 -17.46
C ALA A 520 -22.86 43.08 -16.68
N PRO A 521 -23.53 42.24 -15.87
CA PRO A 521 -22.90 41.08 -15.27
C PRO A 521 -22.42 40.13 -16.39
N LEU A 522 -21.15 39.77 -16.34
CA LEU A 522 -20.53 38.83 -17.28
C LEU A 522 -20.32 37.48 -16.59
N MET A 523 -20.63 36.40 -17.29
CA MET A 523 -20.33 35.03 -16.87
C MET A 523 -19.57 34.31 -17.97
N LEU A 524 -18.53 33.58 -17.59
CA LEU A 524 -17.78 32.71 -18.49
C LEU A 524 -18.20 31.26 -18.20
N ALA A 525 -18.90 30.64 -19.13
CA ALA A 525 -19.22 29.22 -19.09
C ALA A 525 -18.19 28.44 -19.92
N MET A 526 -17.62 27.38 -19.34
CA MET A 526 -16.63 26.52 -19.99
C MET A 526 -16.95 25.07 -19.68
N THR A 527 -16.61 24.17 -20.61
CA THR A 527 -16.67 22.73 -20.40
C THR A 527 -15.27 22.17 -20.62
N GLY A 528 -14.85 21.29 -19.72
CA GLY A 528 -13.56 20.62 -19.76
C GLY A 528 -13.65 19.27 -19.08
N TRP A 529 -12.52 18.56 -19.10
CA TRP A 529 -12.33 17.35 -18.31
C TRP A 529 -11.02 17.52 -17.54
N LEU A 530 -10.96 16.99 -16.33
CA LEU A 530 -9.72 16.81 -15.60
C LEU A 530 -9.42 15.32 -15.50
N GLN A 531 -8.14 14.97 -15.67
CA GLN A 531 -7.65 13.72 -15.16
C GLN A 531 -7.18 13.96 -13.74
N TYR A 532 -7.84 13.35 -12.75
CA TYR A 532 -7.27 13.32 -11.41
C TYR A 532 -5.94 12.57 -11.46
N GLY A 533 -4.89 13.21 -10.94
CA GLY A 533 -3.72 12.47 -10.51
C GLY A 533 -4.12 11.77 -9.23
N ASP A 534 -3.94 10.46 -9.15
CA ASP A 534 -3.94 9.80 -7.85
C ASP A 534 -2.82 10.44 -7.03
N GLY A 535 -3.13 10.75 -5.76
CA GLY A 535 -2.25 11.45 -4.82
C GLY A 535 -0.83 10.92 -4.78
#